data_AF-A0A833SBH5-F1
#
_entry.id   AF-A0A833SBH5-F1
#
_cell.length_a   1.000
_cell.length_b   1.000
_cell.length_c   1.000
_cell.angle_alpha   90.00
_cell.angle_beta   90.00
_cell.angle_gamma   90.00
#
_symmetry.space_group_name_H-M   'P 1'
#
loop_
_entity.id
_entity.type
_entity.pdbx_description
1 polymer ?
#
loop_
_entity_poly.entity_id
_entity_poly.type
_entity_poly.pdbx_seq_one_letter_code
_entity_poly.pdbx_strand_id
1 'polypeptide(L)'
;MSRYITDNRYNLTLKHGITGTNDSTVRNELYEQLVSYIDLILDGRKCHLESVKGTEKFEVLLKQYETDRMNLIQPLSMRFLEEQYDSAAMLAEKYCDFASLIQICELTNNKNQLDGYMKKFAAQDFTDNYKKYVKDGRQGQLVEKCRRGGTVELSEKLAEHPTLSWVQSALTDDLCFAASTLYSLAIQESELVTRKKVQHLLQYCLFKLFKYFFTYELLVLSQSMLSLAKLAFLASDELKEKDRHHVKNIDNELALVAYQEELPTQVLTTYGYDVEKLRVFTPTELITLYTSEDNIDANEYDFKKALDLLEYVEQEDEKVSLKLQTWARAAKRDQWDTLGKNPEQQVQETIFFKLMDLAHFTGGQVNEFLPPVDMLLIEPELGNLAASSNFQFLIKFVYEYAYSNY
;
A
#
# COMPACT_ATOMS: atom_id res chain seq x y z
N MET A 1 1.60 -6.12 -52.02
CA MET A 1 0.18 -6.33 -52.37
C MET A 1 -0.50 -7.39 -51.50
N SER A 2 0.06 -8.60 -51.33
CA SER A 2 -0.57 -9.67 -50.51
C SER A 2 -0.87 -9.29 -49.04
N ARG A 3 0.06 -8.60 -48.35
CA ARG A 3 -0.08 -8.14 -46.94
C ARG A 3 -1.25 -7.18 -46.71
N TYR A 4 -1.45 -6.23 -47.63
CA TYR A 4 -2.50 -5.20 -47.49
C TYR A 4 -3.91 -5.77 -47.72
N ILE A 5 -4.03 -6.79 -48.58
CA ILE A 5 -5.29 -7.47 -48.86
C ILE A 5 -5.70 -8.36 -47.67
N THR A 6 -4.73 -9.02 -47.04
CA THR A 6 -4.95 -9.92 -45.90
C THR A 6 -5.31 -9.17 -44.62
N ASP A 7 -4.59 -8.10 -44.28
CA ASP A 7 -4.89 -7.28 -43.09
C ASP A 7 -6.23 -6.53 -43.23
N ASN A 8 -6.59 -6.08 -44.43
CA ASN A 8 -7.88 -5.41 -44.68
C ASN A 8 -9.05 -6.38 -44.57
N ARG A 9 -8.91 -7.61 -45.11
CA ARG A 9 -9.95 -8.64 -44.99
C ARG A 9 -10.14 -9.10 -43.54
N TYR A 10 -9.06 -9.26 -42.76
CA TYR A 10 -9.12 -9.55 -41.33
C TYR A 10 -9.95 -8.50 -40.57
N ASN A 11 -9.63 -7.22 -40.77
CA ASN A 11 -10.31 -6.12 -40.09
C ASN A 11 -11.78 -5.98 -40.49
N LEU A 12 -12.11 -6.21 -41.77
CA LEU A 12 -13.49 -6.18 -42.25
C LEU A 12 -14.33 -7.31 -41.66
N THR A 13 -13.81 -8.54 -41.63
CA THR A 13 -14.50 -9.70 -41.04
C THR A 13 -14.71 -9.52 -39.53
N LEU A 14 -13.67 -9.06 -38.82
CA LEU A 14 -13.71 -8.85 -37.36
C LEU A 14 -14.64 -7.70 -36.94
N LYS A 15 -14.68 -6.59 -37.69
CA LYS A 15 -15.45 -5.38 -37.32
C LYS A 15 -16.87 -5.33 -37.88
N HIS A 16 -17.14 -5.98 -39.01
CA HIS A 16 -18.42 -5.84 -39.72
C HIS A 16 -19.11 -7.18 -39.99
N GLY A 17 -18.36 -8.25 -40.25
CA GLY A 17 -18.98 -9.57 -40.53
C GLY A 17 -19.56 -10.22 -39.28
N ILE A 18 -18.76 -10.26 -38.21
CA ILE A 18 -19.10 -11.03 -37.00
C ILE A 18 -20.04 -10.26 -36.07
N THR A 19 -19.80 -8.96 -35.89
CA THR A 19 -20.60 -8.07 -35.04
C THR A 19 -21.94 -7.64 -35.68
N GLY A 20 -22.03 -7.73 -37.01
CA GLY A 20 -23.22 -7.33 -37.77
C GLY A 20 -24.22 -8.46 -38.02
N THR A 21 -23.88 -9.72 -37.70
CA THR A 21 -24.75 -10.88 -37.95
C THR A 21 -25.39 -11.40 -36.66
N ASN A 22 -26.72 -11.50 -36.65
CA ASN A 22 -27.49 -12.07 -35.53
C ASN A 22 -27.57 -13.60 -35.62
N ASP A 23 -27.27 -14.19 -36.78
CA ASP A 23 -27.30 -15.64 -37.01
C ASP A 23 -26.04 -16.32 -36.43
N SER A 24 -26.25 -17.24 -35.48
CA SER A 24 -25.19 -18.04 -34.85
C SER A 24 -24.44 -18.94 -35.83
N THR A 25 -25.11 -19.45 -36.87
CA THR A 25 -24.49 -20.38 -37.83
C THR A 25 -23.48 -19.66 -38.71
N VAL A 26 -23.91 -18.55 -39.31
CA VAL A 26 -23.05 -17.67 -40.13
C VAL A 26 -21.91 -17.09 -39.29
N ARG A 27 -22.17 -16.76 -38.02
CA ARG A 27 -21.13 -16.27 -37.10
C ARG A 27 -20.04 -17.32 -36.85
N ASN A 28 -20.43 -18.58 -36.68
CA ASN A 28 -19.48 -19.69 -36.49
C ASN A 28 -18.65 -19.95 -37.75
N GLU A 29 -19.26 -19.94 -38.94
CA GLU A 29 -18.54 -20.09 -40.22
C GLU A 29 -17.54 -18.95 -40.45
N LEU A 30 -17.94 -17.70 -40.19
CA LEU A 30 -17.04 -16.54 -40.28
C LEU A 30 -15.89 -16.61 -39.28
N TYR A 31 -16.13 -17.21 -38.11
CA TYR A 31 -15.11 -17.42 -37.10
C TYR A 31 -14.10 -18.49 -37.51
N GLU A 32 -14.55 -19.65 -38.00
CA GLU A 32 -13.66 -20.70 -38.53
C GLU A 32 -12.78 -20.18 -39.67
N GLN A 33 -13.37 -19.39 -40.57
CA GLN A 33 -12.61 -18.73 -41.64
C GLN A 33 -11.56 -17.77 -41.07
N LEU A 34 -11.91 -16.97 -40.05
CA LEU A 34 -11.00 -16.04 -39.40
C LEU A 34 -9.82 -16.76 -38.72
N VAL A 35 -10.08 -17.87 -38.02
CA VAL A 35 -9.06 -18.73 -37.40
C VAL A 35 -8.12 -19.30 -38.45
N SER A 36 -8.67 -19.85 -39.55
CA SER A 36 -7.88 -20.36 -40.68
C SER A 36 -6.99 -19.27 -41.31
N TYR A 37 -7.51 -18.04 -41.42
CA TYR A 37 -6.73 -16.92 -41.94
C TYR A 37 -5.61 -16.47 -41.02
N ILE A 38 -5.86 -16.39 -39.70
CA ILE A 38 -4.81 -16.07 -38.73
C ILE A 38 -3.72 -17.15 -38.77
N ASP A 39 -4.11 -18.43 -38.84
CA ASP A 39 -3.17 -19.54 -38.92
C ASP A 39 -2.23 -19.39 -40.12
N LEU A 40 -2.78 -19.13 -41.30
CA LEU A 40 -1.99 -18.96 -42.53
C LEU A 40 -1.03 -17.75 -42.46
N ILE A 41 -1.46 -16.65 -41.84
CA ILE A 41 -0.62 -15.45 -41.67
C ILE A 41 0.54 -15.74 -40.72
N LEU A 42 0.26 -16.35 -39.57
CA LEU A 42 1.27 -16.61 -38.54
C LEU A 42 2.25 -17.70 -38.97
N ASP A 43 1.78 -18.74 -39.67
CA ASP A 43 2.62 -19.81 -40.20
C ASP A 43 3.60 -19.27 -41.26
N GLY A 44 3.11 -18.45 -42.19
CA GLY A 44 3.96 -17.82 -43.19
C GLY A 44 5.02 -16.90 -42.59
N ARG A 45 4.69 -16.20 -41.49
CA ARG A 45 5.64 -15.34 -40.77
C ARG A 45 6.65 -16.13 -39.96
N LYS A 46 6.23 -17.25 -39.36
CA LYS A 46 7.12 -18.18 -38.66
C LYS A 46 8.13 -18.80 -39.63
N CYS A 47 7.66 -19.29 -40.78
CA CYS A 47 8.54 -19.82 -41.84
C CYS A 47 9.54 -18.75 -42.33
N HIS A 48 9.09 -17.50 -42.50
CA HIS A 48 9.98 -16.41 -42.86
C HIS A 48 11.03 -16.16 -41.77
N LEU A 49 10.62 -16.11 -40.50
CA LEU A 49 11.52 -15.91 -39.38
C LEU A 49 12.59 -17.02 -39.28
N GLU A 50 12.18 -18.28 -39.53
CA GLU A 50 13.10 -19.43 -39.59
C GLU A 50 14.11 -19.29 -40.75
N SER A 51 13.68 -18.81 -41.91
CA SER A 51 14.57 -18.59 -43.07
C SER A 51 15.60 -17.47 -42.86
N VAL A 52 15.32 -16.54 -41.94
CA VAL A 52 16.15 -15.36 -41.66
C VAL A 52 17.00 -15.56 -40.38
N LYS A 53 16.93 -16.75 -39.79
CA LYS A 53 17.65 -17.12 -38.56
C LYS A 53 19.16 -17.03 -38.76
N GLY A 54 19.84 -16.29 -37.88
CA GLY A 54 21.29 -16.05 -37.94
C GLY A 54 21.70 -14.80 -38.73
N THR A 55 20.76 -13.99 -39.22
CA THR A 55 21.06 -12.68 -39.82
C THR A 55 20.78 -11.54 -38.85
N GLU A 56 21.36 -10.36 -39.10
CA GLU A 56 21.13 -9.13 -38.32
C GLU A 56 19.66 -8.67 -38.31
N LYS A 57 18.85 -9.13 -39.27
CA LYS A 57 17.42 -8.80 -39.38
C LYS A 57 16.53 -9.66 -38.48
N PHE A 58 17.07 -10.74 -37.90
CA PHE A 58 16.29 -11.71 -37.15
C PHE A 58 15.62 -11.09 -35.91
N GLU A 59 16.34 -10.34 -35.09
CA GLU A 59 15.78 -9.76 -33.85
C GLU A 59 14.68 -8.74 -34.12
N VAL A 60 14.83 -7.92 -35.17
CA VAL A 60 13.82 -6.92 -35.54
C VAL A 60 12.54 -7.60 -36.04
N LEU A 61 12.68 -8.64 -36.86
CA LEU A 61 11.55 -9.41 -37.38
C LEU A 61 10.89 -10.27 -36.30
N LEU A 62 11.65 -10.76 -35.33
CA LEU A 62 11.13 -11.48 -34.16
C LEU A 62 10.18 -10.59 -33.34
N LYS A 63 10.60 -9.37 -32.99
CA LYS A 63 9.75 -8.41 -32.26
C LYS A 63 8.47 -8.03 -33.03
N GLN A 64 8.58 -7.86 -34.35
CA GLN A 64 7.42 -7.59 -35.21
C GLN A 64 6.47 -8.79 -35.24
N TYR A 65 7.01 -10.01 -35.33
CA TYR A 65 6.23 -11.23 -35.28
C TYR A 65 5.48 -11.38 -33.96
N GLU A 66 6.13 -11.15 -32.82
CA GLU A 66 5.52 -11.22 -31.48
C GLU A 66 4.40 -10.19 -31.31
N THR A 67 4.64 -8.96 -31.76
CA THR A 67 3.64 -7.86 -31.71
C THR A 67 2.42 -8.21 -32.54
N ASP A 68 2.64 -8.68 -33.77
CA ASP A 68 1.54 -9.01 -34.66
C ASP A 68 0.79 -10.28 -34.23
N ARG A 69 1.50 -11.26 -33.66
CA ARG A 69 0.90 -12.46 -33.05
C ARG A 69 -0.11 -12.08 -31.96
N MET A 70 0.30 -11.22 -31.03
CA MET A 70 -0.58 -10.71 -29.98
C MET A 70 -1.80 -9.97 -30.56
N ASN A 71 -1.57 -9.08 -31.53
CA ASN A 71 -2.64 -8.27 -32.12
C ASN A 71 -3.67 -9.10 -32.93
N LEU A 72 -3.27 -10.24 -33.48
CA LEU A 72 -4.16 -11.11 -34.26
C LEU A 72 -4.96 -12.09 -33.38
N ILE A 73 -4.35 -12.59 -32.31
CA ILE A 73 -4.95 -13.62 -31.43
C ILE A 73 -5.81 -12.98 -30.32
N GLN A 74 -5.36 -11.89 -29.70
CA GLN A 74 -6.06 -11.27 -28.57
C GLN A 74 -7.50 -10.81 -28.88
N PRO A 75 -7.85 -10.30 -30.08
CA PRO A 75 -9.24 -9.97 -30.39
C PRO A 75 -10.17 -11.19 -30.45
N LEU A 76 -9.63 -12.40 -30.66
CA LEU A 76 -10.42 -13.63 -30.61
C LEU A 76 -10.79 -14.03 -29.18
N SER A 77 -9.97 -13.68 -28.17
CA SER A 77 -10.24 -14.02 -26.77
C SER A 77 -11.23 -13.06 -26.10
N MET A 78 -11.23 -11.78 -26.48
CA MET A 78 -12.04 -10.74 -25.82
C MET A 78 -13.46 -10.55 -26.37
N ARG A 79 -13.75 -10.99 -27.60
CA ARG A 79 -14.98 -10.58 -28.32
C ARG A 79 -16.02 -11.68 -28.54
N PHE A 80 -15.74 -12.91 -28.18
CA PHE A 80 -16.55 -14.06 -28.58
C PHE A 80 -17.14 -14.77 -27.36
N LEU A 81 -18.37 -15.27 -27.53
CA LEU A 81 -19.11 -15.99 -26.47
C LEU A 81 -18.35 -17.24 -26.01
N GLU A 82 -18.71 -17.68 -24.81
CA GLU A 82 -18.04 -18.70 -23.98
C GLU A 82 -17.72 -20.04 -24.66
N GLU A 83 -18.31 -20.34 -25.83
CA GLU A 83 -18.18 -21.61 -26.54
C GLU A 83 -17.00 -21.67 -27.55
N GLN A 84 -16.21 -20.60 -27.75
CA GLN A 84 -15.17 -20.56 -28.80
C GLN A 84 -13.73 -20.38 -28.29
N TYR A 85 -13.50 -20.47 -26.99
CA TYR A 85 -12.16 -20.34 -26.40
C TYR A 85 -11.17 -21.41 -26.86
N ASP A 86 -11.64 -22.60 -27.24
CA ASP A 86 -10.80 -23.72 -27.66
C ASP A 86 -9.99 -23.42 -28.93
N SER A 87 -10.59 -22.72 -29.90
CA SER A 87 -9.90 -22.37 -31.16
C SER A 87 -8.84 -21.28 -30.95
N ALA A 88 -9.16 -20.29 -30.11
CA ALA A 88 -8.20 -19.26 -29.74
C ALA A 88 -7.05 -19.83 -28.89
N ALA A 89 -7.34 -20.76 -27.99
CA ALA A 89 -6.35 -21.48 -27.20
C ALA A 89 -5.44 -22.35 -28.10
N MET A 90 -6.00 -23.06 -29.09
CA MET A 90 -5.20 -23.81 -30.06
C MET A 90 -4.24 -22.93 -30.86
N LEU A 91 -4.70 -21.77 -31.35
CA LEU A 91 -3.81 -20.83 -32.06
C LEU A 91 -2.73 -20.27 -31.13
N ALA A 92 -3.12 -19.87 -29.92
CA ALA A 92 -2.19 -19.35 -28.92
C ALA A 92 -1.17 -20.40 -28.49
N GLU A 93 -1.54 -21.68 -28.39
CA GLU A 93 -0.62 -22.77 -28.12
C GLU A 93 0.31 -23.04 -29.32
N LYS A 94 -0.23 -23.10 -30.53
CA LYS A 94 0.54 -23.37 -31.77
C LYS A 94 1.64 -22.33 -32.02
N TYR A 95 1.35 -21.07 -31.69
CA TYR A 95 2.27 -19.95 -31.91
C TYR A 95 2.96 -19.45 -30.63
N CYS A 96 2.80 -20.15 -29.50
CA CYS A 96 3.36 -19.78 -28.21
C CYS A 96 3.00 -18.34 -27.77
N ASP A 97 1.73 -17.93 -27.94
CA ASP A 97 1.23 -16.64 -27.45
C ASP A 97 0.70 -16.75 -26.02
N PHE A 98 1.62 -16.69 -25.06
CA PHE A 98 1.31 -16.95 -23.65
C PHE A 98 0.39 -15.90 -23.01
N ALA A 99 0.47 -14.64 -23.46
CA ALA A 99 -0.40 -13.57 -22.95
C ALA A 99 -1.88 -13.88 -23.23
N SER A 100 -2.18 -14.41 -24.42
CA SER A 100 -3.52 -14.84 -24.80
C SER A 100 -3.94 -16.11 -24.05
N LEU A 101 -3.04 -17.07 -23.81
CA LEU A 101 -3.34 -18.28 -23.01
C LEU A 101 -3.65 -17.98 -21.53
N ILE A 102 -2.94 -17.01 -20.92
CA ILE A 102 -3.27 -16.55 -19.57
C ILE A 102 -4.67 -15.94 -19.55
N GLN A 103 -4.96 -15.03 -20.47
CA GLN A 103 -6.23 -14.32 -20.54
C GLN A 103 -7.40 -15.29 -20.77
N ILE A 104 -7.30 -16.12 -21.80
CA ILE A 104 -7.63 -17.55 -21.80
C ILE A 104 -8.24 -18.16 -20.52
N CYS A 105 -7.31 -18.62 -19.69
CA CYS A 105 -7.55 -19.33 -18.45
C CYS A 105 -8.18 -18.43 -17.37
N GLU A 106 -7.91 -17.12 -17.38
CA GLU A 106 -8.54 -16.14 -16.48
C GLU A 106 -10.04 -16.02 -16.76
N LEU A 107 -10.44 -15.91 -18.03
CA LEU A 107 -11.84 -15.82 -18.45
C LEU A 107 -12.62 -17.12 -18.20
N THR A 108 -11.98 -18.27 -18.41
CA THR A 108 -12.60 -19.59 -18.23
C THR A 108 -12.48 -20.13 -16.80
N ASN A 109 -11.84 -19.39 -15.89
CA ASN A 109 -11.53 -19.78 -14.50
C ASN A 109 -10.84 -21.16 -14.39
N ASN A 110 -10.16 -21.62 -15.46
CA ASN A 110 -9.60 -22.96 -15.54
C ASN A 110 -8.13 -22.98 -15.09
N LYS A 111 -7.95 -22.96 -13.76
CA LYS A 111 -6.62 -22.87 -13.11
C LYS A 111 -5.69 -24.04 -13.44
N ASN A 112 -6.24 -25.23 -13.72
CA ASN A 112 -5.45 -26.43 -13.99
C ASN A 112 -4.79 -26.43 -15.38
N GLN A 113 -5.46 -25.88 -16.40
CA GLN A 113 -4.89 -25.74 -17.74
C GLN A 113 -3.74 -24.73 -17.78
N LEU A 114 -3.87 -23.63 -17.03
CA LEU A 114 -2.81 -22.63 -16.90
C LEU A 114 -1.53 -23.25 -16.31
N ASP A 115 -1.65 -24.07 -15.26
CA ASP A 115 -0.52 -24.76 -14.64
C ASP A 115 0.16 -25.74 -15.61
N GLY A 116 -0.61 -26.36 -16.52
CA GLY A 116 -0.10 -27.19 -17.61
C GLY A 116 0.69 -26.39 -18.65
N TYR A 117 0.15 -25.27 -19.13
CA TYR A 117 0.86 -24.39 -20.08
C TYR A 117 2.12 -23.78 -19.47
N MET A 118 2.08 -23.37 -18.21
CA MET A 118 3.25 -22.88 -17.47
C MET A 118 4.38 -23.90 -17.43
N LYS A 119 4.09 -25.18 -17.16
CA LYS A 119 5.09 -26.26 -17.16
C LYS A 119 5.64 -26.52 -18.57
N LYS A 120 4.79 -26.47 -19.59
CA LYS A 120 5.16 -26.74 -20.98
C LYS A 120 6.06 -25.66 -21.59
N PHE A 121 5.86 -24.40 -21.19
CA PHE A 121 6.57 -23.23 -21.74
C PHE A 121 7.53 -22.56 -20.74
N ALA A 122 7.80 -23.20 -19.61
CA ALA A 122 8.65 -22.72 -18.52
C ALA A 122 10.00 -22.16 -18.98
N ALA A 123 10.62 -22.78 -19.99
CA ALA A 123 11.97 -22.42 -20.44
C ALA A 123 12.01 -21.30 -21.51
N GLN A 124 10.88 -20.88 -22.09
CA GLN A 124 10.87 -19.99 -23.27
C GLN A 124 10.47 -18.54 -22.97
N ASP A 125 9.50 -18.27 -22.10
CA ASP A 125 8.89 -16.93 -21.96
C ASP A 125 8.74 -16.45 -20.50
N PHE A 126 9.46 -17.06 -19.56
CA PHE A 126 9.25 -16.79 -18.14
C PHE A 126 9.63 -15.37 -17.71
N THR A 127 10.73 -14.85 -18.25
CA THR A 127 11.33 -13.56 -17.85
C THR A 127 10.47 -12.34 -18.23
N ASP A 128 9.79 -12.38 -19.37
CA ASP A 128 8.99 -11.25 -19.85
C ASP A 128 7.60 -11.21 -19.21
N ASN A 129 7.04 -12.38 -18.89
CA ASN A 129 5.81 -12.47 -18.10
C ASN A 129 6.02 -11.97 -16.68
N TYR A 130 7.13 -12.34 -16.04
CA TYR A 130 7.50 -11.86 -14.71
C TYR A 130 7.50 -10.32 -14.63
N LYS A 131 8.20 -9.65 -15.57
CA LYS A 131 8.26 -8.18 -15.63
C LYS A 131 6.87 -7.55 -15.79
N LYS A 132 5.99 -8.17 -16.57
CA LYS A 132 4.62 -7.69 -16.78
C LYS A 132 3.77 -7.80 -15.52
N TYR A 133 3.82 -8.92 -14.79
CA TYR A 133 3.07 -9.08 -13.53
C TYR A 133 3.51 -8.08 -12.45
N VAL A 134 4.80 -7.76 -12.39
CA VAL A 134 5.33 -6.72 -11.49
C VAL A 134 4.84 -5.34 -11.92
N LYS A 135 4.89 -5.03 -13.22
CA LYS A 135 4.44 -3.74 -13.80
C LYS A 135 2.92 -3.51 -13.64
N ASP A 136 2.12 -4.55 -13.74
CA ASP A 136 0.66 -4.49 -13.66
C ASP A 136 0.14 -4.54 -12.20
N GLY A 137 1.03 -4.54 -11.19
CA GLY A 137 0.66 -4.56 -9.77
C GLY A 137 0.06 -5.90 -9.29
N ARG A 138 0.15 -6.96 -10.10
CA ARG A 138 -0.44 -8.29 -9.82
C ARG A 138 0.51 -9.20 -9.04
N GLN A 139 1.26 -8.62 -8.11
CA GLN A 139 2.32 -9.31 -7.35
C GLN A 139 1.75 -10.47 -6.51
N GLY A 140 0.56 -10.31 -5.92
CA GLY A 140 -0.10 -11.37 -5.14
C GLY A 140 -0.40 -12.65 -5.96
N GLN A 141 -0.64 -12.52 -7.27
CA GLN A 141 -0.83 -13.68 -8.14
C GLN A 141 0.48 -14.40 -8.45
N LEU A 142 1.62 -13.68 -8.46
CA LEU A 142 2.95 -14.31 -8.56
C LEU A 142 3.27 -15.12 -7.30
N VAL A 143 2.94 -14.59 -6.11
CA VAL A 143 3.16 -15.29 -4.84
C VAL A 143 2.39 -16.62 -4.79
N GLU A 144 1.11 -16.60 -5.15
CA GLU A 144 0.28 -17.82 -5.21
C GLU A 144 0.81 -18.85 -6.22
N LYS A 145 1.43 -18.39 -7.32
CA LYS A 145 2.09 -19.26 -8.31
C LYS A 145 3.37 -19.89 -7.79
N CYS A 146 4.17 -19.16 -7.00
CA CYS A 146 5.37 -19.72 -6.35
C CYS A 146 5.01 -20.88 -5.42
N ARG A 147 3.93 -20.71 -4.66
CA ARG A 147 3.42 -21.70 -3.70
C ARG A 147 3.04 -23.03 -4.35
N ARG A 148 2.53 -23.02 -5.59
CA ARG A 148 2.04 -24.22 -6.29
C ARG A 148 3.14 -25.03 -6.98
N GLY A 149 4.42 -24.75 -6.69
CA GLY A 149 5.56 -25.40 -7.33
C GLY A 149 6.01 -24.63 -8.57
N GLY A 150 6.14 -23.31 -8.44
CA GLY A 150 6.83 -22.49 -9.44
C GLY A 150 8.22 -23.05 -9.74
N THR A 151 8.70 -22.82 -10.96
CA THR A 151 10.03 -23.25 -11.42
C THR A 151 11.12 -22.71 -10.49
N VAL A 152 12.23 -23.46 -10.34
CA VAL A 152 13.42 -23.00 -9.60
C VAL A 152 13.87 -21.62 -10.09
N GLU A 153 13.72 -21.37 -11.39
CA GLU A 153 14.01 -20.11 -12.07
C GLU A 153 13.15 -18.92 -11.59
N LEU A 154 11.87 -19.14 -11.24
CA LEU A 154 11.02 -18.12 -10.60
C LEU A 154 11.54 -17.74 -9.22
N SER A 155 11.98 -18.75 -8.49
CA SER A 155 12.45 -18.63 -7.12
C SER A 155 13.76 -17.82 -7.05
N GLU A 156 14.66 -18.05 -8.00
CA GLU A 156 15.90 -17.28 -8.17
C GLU A 156 15.62 -15.82 -8.59
N LYS A 157 14.71 -15.62 -9.55
CA LYS A 157 14.37 -14.26 -10.03
C LYS A 157 13.61 -13.42 -9.03
N LEU A 158 12.82 -14.04 -8.15
CA LEU A 158 12.18 -13.34 -7.02
C LEU A 158 13.19 -12.98 -5.94
N ALA A 159 14.16 -13.86 -5.65
CA ALA A 159 15.23 -13.56 -4.71
C ALA A 159 16.07 -12.36 -5.18
N GLU A 160 16.27 -12.20 -6.48
CA GLU A 160 16.96 -11.05 -7.08
C GLU A 160 16.15 -9.74 -7.02
N HIS A 161 14.85 -9.78 -6.72
CA HIS A 161 14.00 -8.59 -6.82
C HIS A 161 13.94 -7.78 -5.52
N PRO A 162 14.20 -6.46 -5.55
CA PRO A 162 14.30 -5.63 -4.35
C PRO A 162 13.05 -5.62 -3.47
N THR A 163 11.86 -5.66 -4.07
CA THR A 163 10.58 -5.55 -3.35
C THR A 163 9.84 -6.87 -3.14
N LEU A 164 10.32 -7.97 -3.74
CA LEU A 164 9.64 -9.27 -3.73
C LEU A 164 10.49 -10.42 -3.18
N SER A 165 11.77 -10.16 -2.87
CA SER A 165 12.69 -11.13 -2.29
C SER A 165 12.21 -11.72 -0.95
N TRP A 166 11.40 -10.97 -0.19
CA TRP A 166 10.77 -11.46 1.04
C TRP A 166 9.85 -12.66 0.80
N VAL A 167 9.22 -12.76 -0.38
CA VAL A 167 8.29 -13.85 -0.72
C VAL A 167 9.04 -15.18 -0.79
N GLN A 168 10.15 -15.19 -1.52
CA GLN A 168 10.98 -16.38 -1.66
C GLN A 168 11.58 -16.79 -0.32
N SER A 169 12.08 -15.80 0.43
CA SER A 169 12.73 -16.03 1.72
C SER A 169 11.76 -16.59 2.76
N ALA A 170 10.50 -16.11 2.76
CA ALA A 170 9.43 -16.67 3.57
C ALA A 170 9.07 -18.11 3.16
N LEU A 171 9.13 -18.45 1.87
CA LEU A 171 8.90 -19.82 1.37
C LEU A 171 10.04 -20.77 1.78
N THR A 172 11.29 -20.30 1.74
CA THR A 172 12.50 -21.07 2.10
C THR A 172 12.83 -21.09 3.59
N ASP A 173 11.93 -20.59 4.44
CA ASP A 173 12.05 -20.55 5.91
C ASP A 173 13.12 -19.58 6.47
N ASP A 174 13.64 -18.69 5.63
CA ASP A 174 14.48 -17.57 6.07
C ASP A 174 13.60 -16.38 6.48
N LEU A 175 13.01 -16.50 7.67
CA LEU A 175 12.10 -15.49 8.21
C LEU A 175 12.80 -14.18 8.58
N CYS A 176 14.06 -14.24 9.03
CA CYS A 176 14.86 -13.04 9.32
C CYS A 176 15.08 -12.20 8.07
N PHE A 177 15.49 -12.81 6.96
CA PHE A 177 15.70 -12.08 5.72
C PHE A 177 14.38 -11.51 5.17
N ALA A 178 13.30 -12.30 5.23
CA ALA A 178 11.97 -11.82 4.87
C ALA A 178 11.54 -10.61 5.72
N ALA A 179 11.73 -10.68 7.04
CA ALA A 179 11.42 -9.60 7.99
C ALA A 179 12.22 -8.33 7.70
N SER A 180 13.53 -8.45 7.49
CA SER A 180 14.41 -7.31 7.20
C SER A 180 14.07 -6.63 5.87
N THR A 181 13.72 -7.41 4.85
CA THR A 181 13.27 -6.89 3.56
C THR A 181 11.94 -6.15 3.73
N LEU A 182 10.95 -6.77 4.38
CA LEU A 182 9.65 -6.14 4.64
C LEU A 182 9.79 -4.85 5.46
N TYR A 183 10.67 -4.86 6.48
CA TYR A 183 10.98 -3.69 7.29
C TYR A 183 11.59 -2.56 6.44
N SER A 184 12.55 -2.88 5.57
CA SER A 184 13.17 -1.88 4.69
C SER A 184 12.16 -1.26 3.72
N LEU A 185 11.24 -2.06 3.18
CA LEU A 185 10.17 -1.58 2.30
C LEU A 185 9.16 -0.73 3.06
N ALA A 186 8.83 -1.10 4.31
CA ALA A 186 7.91 -0.35 5.14
C ALA A 186 8.45 1.03 5.53
N ILE A 187 9.76 1.16 5.81
CA ILE A 187 10.39 2.46 6.09
C ILE A 187 10.43 3.35 4.85
N GLN A 188 10.72 2.76 3.68
CA GLN A 188 10.80 3.51 2.42
C GLN A 188 9.43 3.96 1.90
N GLU A 189 8.33 3.40 2.41
CA GLU A 189 6.98 3.73 1.98
C GLU A 189 6.53 5.07 2.58
N SER A 190 6.45 6.10 1.74
CA SER A 190 5.94 7.43 2.10
C SER A 190 4.66 7.81 1.35
N GLU A 191 4.31 7.09 0.28
CA GLU A 191 3.27 7.50 -0.66
C GLU A 191 1.87 7.20 -0.12
N LEU A 192 1.67 6.03 0.48
CA LEU A 192 0.35 5.58 0.91
C LEU A 192 0.39 4.89 2.28
N VAL A 193 -0.39 5.42 3.23
CA VAL A 193 -0.61 4.79 4.55
C VAL A 193 -1.24 3.41 4.40
N THR A 194 -2.14 3.26 3.43
CA THR A 194 -2.77 1.97 3.11
C THR A 194 -1.76 0.93 2.61
N ARG A 195 -0.65 1.37 1.97
CA ARG A 195 0.46 0.48 1.59
C ARG A 195 1.33 0.15 2.78
N LYS A 196 1.64 1.09 3.68
CA LYS A 196 2.20 0.71 5.00
C LYS A 196 1.32 -0.37 5.67
N LYS A 197 0.00 -0.37 5.41
CA LYS A 197 -1.01 -1.32 5.92
C LYS A 197 -1.25 -2.62 5.12
N VAL A 198 -0.70 -2.83 3.92
CA VAL A 198 -1.13 -3.87 2.94
C VAL A 198 -2.24 -4.85 3.39
N GLN A 199 -3.48 -4.50 3.06
CA GLN A 199 -4.69 -5.27 3.38
C GLN A 199 -4.86 -6.57 2.56
N HIS A 200 -4.08 -6.77 1.48
CA HIS A 200 -4.34 -7.84 0.50
C HIS A 200 -3.28 -8.95 0.41
N LEU A 201 -2.16 -8.89 1.13
CA LEU A 201 -1.12 -9.94 1.15
C LEU A 201 -1.16 -10.83 2.41
N LEU A 202 -2.13 -10.57 3.29
CA LEU A 202 -2.17 -11.08 4.66
C LEU A 202 -2.55 -12.56 4.82
N GLN A 203 -3.09 -13.22 3.80
CA GLN A 203 -3.61 -14.57 4.00
C GLN A 203 -2.52 -15.65 4.13
N TYR A 204 -1.26 -15.37 3.76
CA TYR A 204 -0.25 -16.43 3.61
C TYR A 204 0.89 -16.43 4.64
N CYS A 205 1.42 -15.27 5.05
CA CYS A 205 2.38 -15.27 6.18
C CYS A 205 1.70 -15.73 7.48
N LEU A 206 0.41 -15.41 7.65
CA LEU A 206 -0.42 -15.97 8.72
C LEU A 206 -0.39 -17.50 8.66
N PHE A 207 -0.62 -18.15 7.51
CA PHE A 207 -0.72 -19.61 7.43
C PHE A 207 0.57 -20.36 7.84
N LYS A 208 1.77 -19.79 7.63
CA LYS A 208 3.04 -20.40 8.10
C LYS A 208 3.32 -20.10 9.58
N LEU A 209 3.02 -18.89 10.06
CA LEU A 209 3.16 -18.48 11.47
C LEU A 209 2.14 -19.18 12.40
N PHE A 210 0.97 -19.55 11.87
CA PHE A 210 -0.10 -20.30 12.57
C PHE A 210 0.33 -21.68 13.07
N LYS A 211 1.50 -22.21 12.66
CA LYS A 211 2.03 -23.47 13.22
C LYS A 211 2.47 -23.31 14.69
N TYR A 212 2.70 -22.07 15.17
CA TYR A 212 3.29 -21.83 16.49
C TYR A 212 2.38 -21.15 17.52
N PHE A 213 1.28 -20.48 17.13
CA PHE A 213 0.39 -19.81 18.10
C PHE A 213 -1.09 -20.05 17.78
N PHE A 214 -1.78 -20.66 18.74
CA PHE A 214 -3.18 -21.05 18.67
C PHE A 214 -4.02 -20.01 19.45
N THR A 215 -4.56 -18.97 18.80
CA THR A 215 -5.77 -18.24 19.25
C THR A 215 -6.28 -17.24 18.20
N TYR A 216 -7.61 -17.12 18.11
CA TYR A 216 -8.38 -16.24 17.22
C TYR A 216 -8.21 -14.73 17.48
N GLU A 217 -7.46 -14.35 18.51
CA GLU A 217 -7.29 -12.97 18.98
C GLU A 217 -6.21 -12.19 18.18
N LEU A 218 -5.42 -12.89 17.36
CA LEU A 218 -4.38 -12.30 16.50
C LEU A 218 -4.89 -11.78 15.13
N LEU A 219 -6.13 -12.10 14.74
CA LEU A 219 -6.69 -11.76 13.43
C LEU A 219 -6.89 -10.24 13.24
N VAL A 220 -6.95 -9.49 14.33
CA VAL A 220 -7.09 -8.03 14.35
C VAL A 220 -5.71 -7.33 14.32
N LEU A 221 -4.64 -8.01 14.74
CA LEU A 221 -3.28 -7.44 14.84
C LEU A 221 -2.49 -7.43 13.53
N SER A 222 -2.94 -8.17 12.50
CA SER A 222 -2.18 -8.41 11.26
C SER A 222 -2.64 -7.48 10.13
N GLN A 223 -2.38 -6.17 10.22
CA GLN A 223 -2.92 -5.20 9.24
C GLN A 223 -1.87 -4.24 8.67
N SER A 224 -0.59 -4.64 8.59
CA SER A 224 0.49 -3.83 7.99
C SER A 224 1.77 -4.58 7.62
N MET A 225 2.58 -4.06 6.66
CA MET A 225 3.94 -4.56 6.39
C MET A 225 4.80 -4.55 7.66
N LEU A 226 4.55 -3.55 8.52
CA LEU A 226 5.13 -3.41 9.84
C LEU A 226 4.71 -4.58 10.76
N SER A 227 3.42 -4.88 10.87
CA SER A 227 2.94 -6.03 11.66
C SER A 227 3.52 -7.35 11.14
N LEU A 228 3.68 -7.48 9.82
CA LEU A 228 4.27 -8.66 9.18
C LEU A 228 5.75 -8.81 9.48
N ALA A 229 6.50 -7.70 9.38
CA ALA A 229 7.91 -7.65 9.76
C ALA A 229 8.07 -7.97 11.25
N LYS A 230 7.23 -7.42 12.13
CA LYS A 230 7.26 -7.71 13.57
C LYS A 230 7.00 -9.18 13.85
N LEU A 231 5.96 -9.76 13.25
CA LEU A 231 5.64 -11.18 13.41
C LEU A 231 6.76 -12.09 12.88
N ALA A 232 7.36 -11.74 11.74
CA ALA A 232 8.49 -12.50 11.18
C ALA A 232 9.75 -12.40 12.04
N PHE A 233 10.03 -11.23 12.65
CA PHE A 233 11.08 -11.10 13.65
C PHE A 233 10.79 -11.92 14.90
N LEU A 234 9.57 -11.86 15.45
CA LEU A 234 9.18 -12.57 16.66
C LEU A 234 9.16 -14.10 16.50
N ALA A 235 8.87 -14.59 15.29
CA ALA A 235 8.84 -16.02 14.99
C ALA A 235 10.18 -16.58 14.51
N SER A 236 11.20 -15.74 14.35
CA SER A 236 12.56 -16.22 14.12
C SER A 236 13.16 -16.71 15.43
N ASP A 237 13.66 -17.94 15.43
CA ASP A 237 14.27 -18.59 16.61
C ASP A 237 15.56 -17.89 17.10
N GLU A 238 16.12 -16.94 16.34
CA GLU A 238 17.32 -16.18 16.68
C GLU A 238 17.14 -14.66 16.56
N LEU A 239 16.52 -14.02 17.55
CA LEU A 239 16.49 -12.55 17.65
C LEU A 239 17.88 -12.00 18.05
N LYS A 240 18.60 -11.41 17.09
CA LYS A 240 19.85 -10.68 17.35
C LYS A 240 19.55 -9.31 17.95
N GLU A 241 20.54 -8.66 18.58
CA GLU A 241 20.34 -7.30 19.14
C GLU A 241 19.83 -6.29 18.12
N LYS A 242 20.25 -6.41 16.85
CA LYS A 242 19.75 -5.58 15.74
C LYS A 242 18.25 -5.78 15.49
N ASP A 243 17.76 -7.02 15.64
CA ASP A 243 16.36 -7.35 15.43
C ASP A 243 15.48 -6.78 16.56
N ARG A 244 16.01 -6.68 17.79
CA ARG A 244 15.30 -5.98 18.89
C ARG A 244 15.09 -4.49 18.60
N HIS A 245 16.09 -3.82 18.01
CA HIS A 245 15.96 -2.43 17.57
C HIS A 245 14.93 -2.29 16.44
N HIS A 246 14.91 -3.24 15.49
CA HIS A 246 13.90 -3.26 14.43
C HIS A 246 12.49 -3.43 14.98
N VAL A 247 12.27 -4.33 15.94
CA VAL A 247 10.97 -4.51 16.59
C VAL A 247 10.52 -3.23 17.31
N LYS A 248 11.40 -2.58 18.07
CA LYS A 248 11.08 -1.31 18.72
C LYS A 248 10.71 -0.21 17.71
N ASN A 249 11.47 -0.09 16.62
CA ASN A 249 11.14 0.88 15.57
C ASN A 249 9.81 0.55 14.89
N ILE A 250 9.51 -0.74 14.69
CA ILE A 250 8.21 -1.15 14.16
C ILE A 250 7.09 -0.74 15.10
N ASP A 251 7.26 -0.88 16.41
CA ASP A 251 6.27 -0.47 17.40
C ASP A 251 6.00 1.03 17.35
N ASN A 252 7.05 1.84 17.24
CA ASN A 252 6.93 3.29 17.07
C ASN A 252 6.17 3.65 15.78
N GLU A 253 6.51 3.02 14.65
CA GLU A 253 5.83 3.25 13.38
C GLU A 253 4.36 2.83 13.41
N LEU A 254 4.04 1.73 14.10
CA LEU A 254 2.65 1.28 14.29
C LEU A 254 1.87 2.27 15.15
N ALA A 255 2.48 2.83 16.20
CA ALA A 255 1.85 3.87 17.03
C ALA A 255 1.55 5.12 16.20
N LEU A 256 2.49 5.60 15.38
CA LEU A 256 2.28 6.75 14.50
C LEU A 256 1.13 6.52 13.50
N VAL A 257 1.04 5.31 12.94
CA VAL A 257 -0.07 4.94 12.06
C VAL A 257 -1.41 4.96 12.78
N ALA A 258 -1.46 4.49 14.04
CA ALA A 258 -2.69 4.52 14.85
C ALA A 258 -3.14 5.96 15.13
N TYR A 259 -2.22 6.85 15.50
CA TYR A 259 -2.54 8.29 15.63
C TYR A 259 -3.07 8.85 14.31
N GLN A 260 -2.45 8.54 13.18
CA GLN A 260 -2.94 9.02 11.89
C GLN A 260 -4.36 8.50 11.54
N GLU A 261 -4.74 7.30 11.97
CA GLU A 261 -6.09 6.74 11.76
C GLU A 261 -7.18 7.44 12.55
N GLU A 262 -6.83 7.92 13.75
CA GLU A 262 -7.76 8.60 14.64
C GLU A 262 -7.94 10.09 14.29
N LEU A 263 -7.23 10.60 13.28
CA LEU A 263 -7.41 11.98 12.83
C LEU A 263 -8.84 12.21 12.31
N PRO A 264 -9.52 13.28 12.75
CA PRO A 264 -10.85 13.60 12.25
C PRO A 264 -10.85 13.85 10.73
N THR A 265 -11.73 13.16 10.00
CA THR A 265 -11.86 13.31 8.54
C THR A 265 -12.11 14.76 8.12
N GLN A 266 -12.82 15.53 8.96
CA GLN A 266 -13.12 16.94 8.72
C GLN A 266 -11.83 17.76 8.58
N VAL A 267 -10.88 17.59 9.50
CA VAL A 267 -9.58 18.26 9.47
C VAL A 267 -8.83 17.88 8.20
N LEU A 268 -8.81 16.58 7.85
CA LEU A 268 -8.14 16.12 6.63
C LEU A 268 -8.73 16.77 5.37
N THR A 269 -10.06 16.87 5.28
CA THR A 269 -10.72 17.51 4.15
C THR A 269 -10.49 19.02 4.09
N THR A 270 -10.42 19.71 5.23
CA THR A 270 -10.12 21.15 5.29
C THR A 270 -8.73 21.47 4.73
N TYR A 271 -7.75 20.60 5.00
CA TYR A 271 -6.40 20.70 4.43
C TYR A 271 -6.29 20.17 2.99
N GLY A 272 -7.39 19.69 2.40
CA GLY A 272 -7.45 19.22 1.01
C GLY A 272 -6.87 17.82 0.78
N TYR A 273 -6.78 16.99 1.82
CA TYR A 273 -6.31 15.62 1.69
C TYR A 273 -7.39 14.68 1.12
N ASP A 274 -6.96 13.75 0.27
CA ASP A 274 -7.79 12.63 -0.20
C ASP A 274 -7.79 11.52 0.84
N VAL A 275 -8.94 11.31 1.49
CA VAL A 275 -9.14 10.34 2.57
C VAL A 275 -8.92 8.90 2.09
N GLU A 276 -9.14 8.61 0.80
CA GLU A 276 -8.93 7.27 0.24
C GLU A 276 -7.45 7.01 -0.09
N LYS A 277 -6.64 8.07 -0.25
CA LYS A 277 -5.23 8.02 -0.67
C LYS A 277 -4.35 8.87 0.21
N LEU A 278 -4.48 8.70 1.52
CA LEU A 278 -3.66 9.42 2.49
C LEU A 278 -2.20 8.97 2.40
N ARG A 279 -1.31 9.96 2.25
CA ARG A 279 0.13 9.79 2.44
C ARG A 279 0.46 9.62 3.92
N VAL A 280 1.66 9.13 4.21
CA VAL A 280 2.14 9.01 5.60
C VAL A 280 2.51 10.40 6.13
N PHE A 281 2.03 10.74 7.32
CA PHE A 281 2.37 11.98 8.01
C PHE A 281 3.54 11.78 8.97
N THR A 282 4.34 12.83 9.13
CA THR A 282 5.39 12.90 10.15
C THR A 282 4.80 13.22 11.53
N PRO A 283 5.52 12.96 12.64
CA PRO A 283 5.05 13.31 13.98
C PRO A 283 4.70 14.80 14.12
N THR A 284 5.54 15.70 13.59
CA THR A 284 5.30 17.15 13.57
C THR A 284 4.01 17.53 12.82
N GLU A 285 3.75 16.88 11.69
CA GLU A 285 2.52 17.10 10.92
C GLU A 285 1.29 16.61 11.68
N LEU A 286 1.36 15.43 12.32
CA LEU A 286 0.28 14.90 13.15
C LEU A 286 -0.04 15.83 14.33
N ILE A 287 0.98 16.29 15.06
CA ILE A 287 0.84 17.27 16.16
C ILE A 287 0.15 18.54 15.67
N THR A 288 0.57 19.04 14.51
CA THR A 288 -0.02 20.24 13.91
C THR A 288 -1.49 20.03 13.55
N LEU A 289 -1.83 18.90 12.92
CA LEU A 289 -3.21 18.60 12.52
C LEU A 289 -4.14 18.45 13.73
N TYR A 290 -3.71 17.71 14.77
CA TYR A 290 -4.49 17.55 16.01
C TYR A 290 -4.76 18.89 16.71
N THR A 291 -3.77 19.77 16.75
CA THR A 291 -3.83 21.05 17.49
C THR A 291 -4.31 22.23 16.64
N SER A 292 -4.47 22.04 15.33
CA SER A 292 -4.83 23.10 14.37
C SER A 292 -6.17 23.72 14.67
N GLU A 293 -6.33 25.03 14.47
CA GLU A 293 -7.60 25.74 14.72
C GLU A 293 -8.77 25.13 13.92
N ASP A 294 -8.48 24.54 12.75
CA ASP A 294 -9.42 23.82 11.88
C ASP A 294 -9.99 22.54 12.50
N ASN A 295 -9.34 21.98 13.52
CA ASN A 295 -9.92 20.95 14.38
C ASN A 295 -10.87 21.61 15.39
N ILE A 296 -12.09 21.90 14.93
CA ILE A 296 -13.09 22.68 15.68
C ILE A 296 -13.52 21.95 16.97
N ASP A 297 -13.59 20.62 16.91
CA ASP A 297 -14.06 19.77 18.01
C ASP A 297 -12.91 19.26 18.91
N ALA A 298 -11.70 19.83 18.78
CA ALA A 298 -10.53 19.41 19.54
C ALA A 298 -10.76 19.51 21.06
N ASN A 299 -10.52 18.41 21.77
CA ASN A 299 -10.64 18.33 23.23
C ASN A 299 -9.31 17.95 23.89
N GLU A 300 -9.29 17.79 25.22
CA GLU A 300 -8.09 17.46 25.99
C GLU A 300 -7.39 16.17 25.53
N TYR A 301 -8.12 15.20 24.97
CA TYR A 301 -7.53 13.96 24.46
C TYR A 301 -6.77 14.20 23.16
N ASP A 302 -7.25 15.07 22.27
CA ASP A 302 -6.54 15.41 21.03
C ASP A 302 -5.21 16.12 21.33
N PHE A 303 -5.22 17.05 22.28
CA PHE A 303 -3.99 17.69 22.77
C PHE A 303 -3.08 16.72 23.50
N LYS A 304 -3.63 15.76 24.26
CA LYS A 304 -2.83 14.70 24.90
C LYS A 304 -2.13 13.82 23.86
N LYS A 305 -2.83 13.40 22.80
CA LYS A 305 -2.23 12.67 21.67
C LYS A 305 -1.10 13.48 21.02
N ALA A 306 -1.29 14.78 20.84
CA ALA A 306 -0.25 15.67 20.33
C ALA A 306 0.99 15.74 21.26
N LEU A 307 0.78 15.77 22.59
CA LEU A 307 1.88 15.69 23.55
C LEU A 307 2.58 14.33 23.53
N ASP A 308 1.84 13.23 23.37
CA ASP A 308 2.42 11.89 23.28
C ASP A 308 3.24 11.71 22.00
N LEU A 309 2.81 12.33 20.90
CA LEU A 309 3.54 12.33 19.63
C LEU A 309 4.91 13.02 19.72
N LEU A 310 5.17 13.84 20.76
CA LEU A 310 6.48 14.45 20.99
C LEU A 310 7.59 13.41 21.27
N GLU A 311 7.25 12.19 21.70
CA GLU A 311 8.26 11.14 21.90
C GLU A 311 8.90 10.67 20.57
N TYR A 312 8.19 10.85 19.46
CA TYR A 312 8.64 10.44 18.13
C TYR A 312 9.34 11.57 17.35
N VAL A 313 9.44 12.76 17.92
CA VAL A 313 10.18 13.89 17.32
C VAL A 313 11.67 13.73 17.61
N GLU A 314 12.48 13.62 16.57
CA GLU A 314 13.93 13.36 16.70
C GLU A 314 14.71 14.59 17.19
N GLN A 315 14.29 15.79 16.81
CA GLN A 315 14.98 17.04 17.13
C GLN A 315 14.48 17.62 18.46
N GLU A 316 15.37 17.70 19.46
CA GLU A 316 15.00 18.16 20.80
C GLU A 316 14.55 19.64 20.81
N ASP A 317 15.19 20.50 20.01
CA ASP A 317 14.78 21.91 19.89
C ASP A 317 13.37 22.06 19.30
N GLU A 318 13.05 21.25 18.28
CA GLU A 318 11.72 21.20 17.67
C GLU A 318 10.69 20.67 18.66
N LYS A 319 11.05 19.64 19.44
CA LYS A 319 10.20 19.07 20.49
C LYS A 319 9.83 20.09 21.56
N VAL A 320 10.80 20.89 22.03
CA VAL A 320 10.54 21.97 23.00
C VAL A 320 9.60 23.02 22.40
N SER A 321 9.82 23.42 21.14
CA SER A 321 8.97 24.36 20.42
C SER A 321 7.54 23.83 20.25
N LEU A 322 7.38 22.59 19.79
CA LEU A 322 6.07 21.96 19.58
C LEU A 322 5.32 21.76 20.89
N LYS A 323 6.02 21.46 21.99
CA LYS A 323 5.43 21.39 23.33
C LYS A 323 4.83 22.74 23.72
N LEU A 324 5.59 23.83 23.58
CA LEU A 324 5.12 25.19 23.86
C LEU A 324 3.89 25.55 23.01
N GLN A 325 3.97 25.30 21.70
CA GLN A 325 2.88 25.56 20.76
C GLN A 325 1.62 24.75 21.09
N THR A 326 1.77 23.48 21.46
CA THR A 326 0.64 22.61 21.83
C THR A 326 -0.11 23.16 23.04
N TRP A 327 0.62 23.55 24.09
CA TRP A 327 0.03 24.16 25.29
C TRP A 327 -0.57 25.54 25.03
N ALA A 328 0.08 26.37 24.19
CA ALA A 328 -0.45 27.66 23.78
C ALA A 328 -1.76 27.51 22.99
N ARG A 329 -1.80 26.57 22.03
CA ARG A 329 -3.01 26.26 21.24
C ARG A 329 -4.13 25.69 22.12
N ALA A 330 -3.80 24.85 23.12
CA ALA A 330 -4.78 24.38 24.11
C ALA A 330 -5.39 25.56 24.87
N ALA A 331 -4.55 26.48 25.36
CA ALA A 331 -5.03 27.68 26.06
C ALA A 331 -5.95 28.53 25.17
N LYS A 332 -5.68 28.67 23.87
CA LYS A 332 -6.53 29.45 22.96
C LYS A 332 -7.93 28.87 22.75
N ARG A 333 -8.13 27.57 22.99
CA ARG A 333 -9.46 26.95 22.86
C ARG A 333 -10.42 27.42 23.94
N ASP A 334 -9.88 27.82 25.08
CA ASP A 334 -10.66 28.24 26.23
C ASP A 334 -11.01 29.73 26.17
N GLN A 335 -12.20 30.06 26.66
CA GLN A 335 -12.64 31.45 26.79
C GLN A 335 -12.28 31.97 28.18
N TRP A 336 -11.10 32.56 28.31
CA TRP A 336 -10.60 33.04 29.60
C TRP A 336 -11.32 34.31 30.09
N ASP A 337 -11.79 35.18 29.20
CA ASP A 337 -12.38 36.48 29.57
C ASP A 337 -13.84 36.38 30.07
N THR A 338 -14.50 35.23 29.93
CA THR A 338 -15.90 35.01 30.34
C THR A 338 -16.04 34.32 31.69
N LEU A 339 -14.92 33.97 32.33
CA LEU A 339 -14.89 33.32 33.64
C LEU A 339 -15.39 34.31 34.70
N GLY A 340 -16.55 34.01 35.29
CA GLY A 340 -17.34 34.90 36.13
C GLY A 340 -16.96 34.88 37.61
N LYS A 341 -17.95 34.75 38.50
CA LYS A 341 -17.78 34.95 39.95
C LYS A 341 -16.95 33.88 40.68
N ASN A 342 -16.76 32.69 40.09
CA ASN A 342 -15.97 31.59 40.65
C ASN A 342 -14.90 31.14 39.65
N PRO A 343 -13.87 31.97 39.39
CA PRO A 343 -12.87 31.67 38.37
C PRO A 343 -12.15 30.34 38.62
N GLU A 344 -11.88 30.01 39.88
CA GLU A 344 -11.17 28.78 40.27
C GLU A 344 -11.90 27.49 39.83
N GLN A 345 -13.22 27.44 40.02
CA GLN A 345 -14.02 26.27 39.61
C GLN A 345 -14.19 26.21 38.09
N GLN A 346 -14.31 27.36 37.43
CA GLN A 346 -14.51 27.41 35.98
C GLN A 346 -13.21 27.13 35.21
N VAL A 347 -12.07 27.47 35.79
CA VAL A 347 -10.75 27.10 35.26
C VAL A 347 -10.61 25.58 35.16
N GLN A 348 -11.19 24.81 36.09
CA GLN A 348 -11.16 23.34 36.04
C GLN A 348 -11.90 22.75 34.84
N GLU A 349 -12.84 23.51 34.25
CA GLU A 349 -13.58 23.08 33.07
C GLU A 349 -12.85 23.36 31.75
N THR A 350 -11.76 24.12 31.79
CA THR A 350 -10.96 24.47 30.61
C THR A 350 -10.22 23.27 30.04
N ILE A 351 -10.04 23.24 28.72
CA ILE A 351 -9.23 22.23 28.02
C ILE A 351 -7.80 22.26 28.57
N PHE A 352 -7.25 23.44 28.85
CA PHE A 352 -5.92 23.56 29.44
C PHE A 352 -5.80 22.82 30.78
N PHE A 353 -6.75 23.01 31.70
CA PHE A 353 -6.72 22.35 33.00
C PHE A 353 -6.99 20.86 32.89
N LYS A 354 -7.98 20.45 32.09
CA LYS A 354 -8.28 19.03 31.83
C LYS A 354 -7.09 18.29 31.21
N LEU A 355 -6.36 18.94 30.31
CA LEU A 355 -5.13 18.41 29.72
C LEU A 355 -4.03 18.24 30.76
N MET A 356 -3.84 19.22 31.66
CA MET A 356 -2.89 19.15 32.76
C MET A 356 -3.21 17.98 33.71
N ASP A 357 -4.47 17.85 34.11
CA ASP A 357 -4.92 16.75 34.95
C ASP A 357 -4.72 15.39 34.27
N LEU A 358 -5.04 15.29 32.98
CA LEU A 358 -4.85 14.08 32.18
C LEU A 358 -3.36 13.72 32.04
N ALA A 359 -2.48 14.71 31.85
CA ALA A 359 -1.04 14.50 31.77
C ALA A 359 -0.46 14.00 33.11
N HIS A 360 -0.93 14.54 34.24
CA HIS A 360 -0.55 14.03 35.55
C HIS A 360 -1.09 12.61 35.80
N PHE A 361 -2.37 12.36 35.51
CA PHE A 361 -3.00 11.05 35.70
C PHE A 361 -2.32 9.93 34.90
N THR A 362 -1.76 10.25 33.74
CA THR A 362 -0.98 9.32 32.90
C THR A 362 0.46 9.11 33.38
N GLY A 363 0.85 9.70 34.52
CA GLY A 363 2.13 9.49 35.19
C GLY A 363 3.19 10.56 34.89
N GLY A 364 2.84 11.65 34.21
CA GLY A 364 3.77 12.75 33.94
C GLY A 364 4.10 13.57 35.18
N GLN A 365 5.36 13.99 35.31
CA GLN A 365 5.76 14.98 36.31
C GLN A 365 5.51 16.40 35.80
N VAL A 366 5.06 17.30 36.68
CA VAL A 366 4.73 18.71 36.32
C VAL A 366 5.87 19.38 35.56
N ASN A 367 7.11 19.21 36.01
CA ASN A 367 8.31 19.77 35.37
C ASN A 367 8.60 19.19 33.98
N GLU A 368 8.12 17.98 33.69
CA GLU A 368 8.35 17.27 32.43
C GLU A 368 7.27 17.58 31.40
N PHE A 369 5.99 17.68 31.79
CA PHE A 369 4.89 17.87 30.85
C PHE A 369 4.44 19.32 30.68
N LEU A 370 4.55 20.19 31.70
CA LEU A 370 4.27 21.62 31.53
C LEU A 370 5.53 22.37 31.08
N PRO A 371 5.41 23.34 30.14
CA PRO A 371 6.49 24.27 29.85
C PRO A 371 6.59 25.32 30.96
N PRO A 372 7.71 26.05 31.11
CA PRO A 372 7.77 27.17 32.05
C PRO A 372 6.73 28.24 31.70
N VAL A 373 6.00 28.75 32.71
CA VAL A 373 4.92 29.73 32.49
C VAL A 373 5.42 30.99 31.78
N ASP A 374 6.64 31.44 32.08
CA ASP A 374 7.23 32.62 31.44
C ASP A 374 7.49 32.40 29.94
N MET A 375 7.84 31.17 29.55
CA MET A 375 8.03 30.78 28.15
C MET A 375 6.68 30.63 27.43
N LEU A 376 5.68 30.09 28.12
CA LEU A 376 4.32 30.01 27.58
C LEU A 376 3.77 31.42 27.29
N LEU A 377 3.92 32.36 28.22
CA LEU A 377 3.37 33.72 28.08
C LEU A 377 3.99 34.57 26.95
N ILE A 378 5.17 34.19 26.44
CA ILE A 378 5.81 34.84 25.30
C ILE A 378 5.61 34.10 23.97
N GLU A 379 4.93 32.94 24.00
CA GLU A 379 4.74 32.10 22.82
C GLU A 379 3.83 32.82 21.79
N PRO A 380 4.29 33.01 20.53
CA PRO A 380 3.54 33.75 19.52
C PRO A 380 2.17 33.17 19.20
N GLU A 381 1.99 31.85 19.33
CA GLU A 381 0.70 31.19 19.07
C GLU A 381 -0.43 31.76 19.92
N LEU A 382 -0.18 32.16 21.18
CA LEU A 382 -1.19 32.76 22.08
C LEU A 382 -1.83 34.03 21.50
N GLY A 383 -1.12 34.77 20.65
CA GLY A 383 -1.60 36.01 20.05
C GLY A 383 -2.06 37.03 21.11
N ASN A 384 -3.29 37.53 20.95
CA ASN A 384 -3.85 38.55 21.85
C ASN A 384 -4.12 38.04 23.28
N LEU A 385 -4.24 36.72 23.48
CA LEU A 385 -4.52 36.14 24.78
C LEU A 385 -3.39 36.41 25.79
N ALA A 386 -2.14 36.44 25.31
CA ALA A 386 -0.98 36.75 26.12
C ALA A 386 -1.05 38.14 26.78
N ALA A 387 -1.76 39.09 26.18
CA ALA A 387 -1.94 40.44 26.72
C ALA A 387 -3.11 40.55 27.73
N SER A 388 -3.99 39.54 27.83
CA SER A 388 -5.11 39.57 28.76
C SER A 388 -4.61 39.42 30.20
N SER A 389 -4.87 40.43 31.04
CA SER A 389 -4.53 40.39 32.46
C SER A 389 -5.27 39.27 33.20
N ASN A 390 -6.49 38.94 32.74
CA ASN A 390 -7.27 37.84 33.33
C ASN A 390 -6.63 36.50 33.01
N PHE A 391 -6.25 36.27 31.75
CA PHE A 391 -5.53 35.06 31.35
C PHE A 391 -4.21 34.91 32.14
N GLN A 392 -3.39 35.97 32.21
CA GLN A 392 -2.11 35.92 32.94
C GLN A 392 -2.29 35.59 34.43
N PHE A 393 -3.36 36.07 35.06
CA PHE A 393 -3.67 35.75 36.45
C PHE A 393 -4.09 34.28 36.61
N LEU A 394 -5.05 33.83 35.81
CA LEU A 394 -5.62 32.49 35.91
C LEU A 394 -4.62 31.40 35.52
N ILE A 395 -3.80 31.63 34.49
CA ILE A 395 -2.79 30.66 34.08
C ILE A 395 -1.73 30.49 35.18
N LYS A 396 -1.31 31.58 35.85
CA LYS A 396 -0.39 31.48 36.99
C LYS A 396 -1.01 30.69 38.15
N PHE A 397 -2.30 30.91 38.42
CA PHE A 397 -3.04 30.13 39.41
C PHE A 397 -3.08 28.63 39.06
N VAL A 398 -3.31 28.27 37.79
CA VAL A 398 -3.24 26.86 37.33
C VAL A 398 -1.87 26.26 37.59
N TYR A 399 -0.80 27.00 37.29
CA TYR A 399 0.56 26.53 37.53
C TYR A 399 0.87 26.37 39.02
N GLU A 400 0.48 27.33 39.86
CA GLU A 400 0.62 27.22 41.31
C GLU A 400 -0.12 26.00 41.87
N TYR A 401 -1.33 25.74 41.36
CA TYR A 401 -2.10 24.55 41.69
C TYR A 401 -1.35 23.27 41.28
N ALA A 402 -0.83 23.22 40.05
CA ALA A 402 -0.08 22.06 39.55
C ALA A 402 1.12 21.75 40.45
N TYR A 403 1.98 22.74 40.73
CA TYR A 403 3.17 22.54 41.56
C TYR A 403 2.88 22.21 43.02
N SER A 404 1.67 22.53 43.51
CA SER A 404 1.29 22.27 44.90
C SER A 404 0.64 20.90 45.08
N ASN A 405 -0.02 20.36 44.04
CA ASN A 405 -0.86 19.18 44.15
C ASN A 405 -0.35 17.96 43.35
N TYR A 406 0.52 18.16 42.35
CA TYR A 406 0.97 17.12 41.41
C TYR A 406 2.46 16.80 41.50
#